data_AF-A0A382CHK7-F1
#
_entry.id   AF-A0A382CHK7-F1
#
_cell.length_a   1.000
_cell.length_b   1.000
_cell.length_c   1.000
_cell.angle_alpha   90.00
_cell.angle_beta   90.00
_cell.angle_gamma   90.00
#
_symmetry.space_group_name_H-M   'P 1'
#
loop_
_entity.id
_entity.type
_entity.pdbx_description
1 polymer ?
#
loop_
_entity_poly.entity_id
_entity_poly.type
_entity_poly.pdbx_seq_one_letter_code
_entity_poly.pdbx_strand_id
1 'polypeptide(L)'
;LTFMMAIGVTQATTILVGQAVGAGDPARARKSAGAGLLIVSVLMTLTGATFLSVPSVLARIYTTDTAVVALAATLIPVAGIFQIFDGLQAVASGVLRGVGDTLAPMVVNLIGFWLIGLPVSLYLGFPGGLGPLGLWWGMAVGLAAVATALLLRVRVRLSRNLTRLTL
;
A
#
# COMPACT_ATOMS: atom_id res chain seq x y z
N LEU A 1 -11.77 7.19 -6.88
CA LEU A 1 -12.41 7.72 -5.65
C LEU A 1 -11.91 7.00 -4.39
N THR A 2 -11.86 5.67 -4.37
CA THR A 2 -11.38 4.86 -3.24
C THR A 2 -9.96 5.22 -2.79
N PHE A 3 -9.04 5.41 -3.74
CA PHE A 3 -7.67 5.84 -3.47
C PHE A 3 -7.57 7.26 -2.86
N MET A 4 -8.47 8.19 -3.25
CA MET A 4 -8.46 9.54 -2.67
C MET A 4 -8.85 9.56 -1.20
N MET A 5 -9.74 8.65 -0.78
CA MET A 5 -10.03 8.45 0.65
C MET A 5 -8.79 7.95 1.40
N ALA A 6 -8.03 7.02 0.81
CA ALA A 6 -6.78 6.52 1.39
C ALA A 6 -5.72 7.64 1.54
N ILE A 7 -5.59 8.51 0.54
CA ILE A 7 -4.71 9.67 0.60
C ILE A 7 -5.12 10.59 1.76
N GLY A 8 -6.41 10.88 1.93
CA GLY A 8 -6.90 11.70 3.03
C GLY A 8 -6.51 11.12 4.40
N VAL A 9 -6.70 9.81 4.60
CA VAL A 9 -6.29 9.11 5.83
C VAL A 9 -4.77 9.15 6.02
N THR A 10 -4.00 8.96 4.95
CA THR A 10 -2.53 9.01 4.96
C THR A 10 -2.03 10.39 5.42
N GLN A 11 -2.58 11.47 4.87
CA GLN A 11 -2.20 12.83 5.22
C GLN A 11 -2.56 13.15 6.67
N ALA A 12 -3.77 12.80 7.12
CA ALA A 12 -4.20 12.99 8.50
C ALA A 12 -3.29 12.22 9.48
N THR A 13 -2.96 10.97 9.17
CA THR A 13 -2.07 10.14 9.98
C THR A 13 -0.67 10.75 10.07
N THR A 14 -0.14 11.23 8.94
CA THR A 14 1.19 11.87 8.88
C THR A 14 1.25 13.09 9.79
N ILE A 15 0.23 13.96 9.75
CA ILE A 15 0.15 15.18 10.57
C ILE A 15 0.04 14.82 12.06
N LEU A 16 -0.86 13.90 12.44
CA LEU A 16 -1.06 13.51 13.84
C LEU A 16 0.19 12.86 14.45
N VAL A 17 0.87 12.00 13.68
CA VAL A 17 2.12 11.39 14.11
C VAL A 17 3.22 12.45 14.23
N GLY A 18 3.35 13.36 13.26
CA GLY A 18 4.32 14.46 13.33
C GLY A 18 4.12 15.38 14.51
N GLN A 19 2.86 15.75 14.82
CA GLN A 19 2.54 16.54 16.00
C GLN A 19 2.88 15.82 17.30
N ALA A 20 2.57 14.52 17.41
CA ALA A 20 2.88 13.74 18.61
C ALA A 20 4.39 13.57 18.83
N VAL A 21 5.14 13.34 17.75
CA VAL A 21 6.62 13.29 17.80
C VAL A 21 7.21 14.64 18.18
N GLY A 22 6.71 15.74 17.60
CA GLY A 22 7.14 17.10 17.97
C GLY A 22 6.84 17.48 19.42
N ALA A 23 5.73 16.98 19.98
CA ALA A 23 5.37 17.14 21.38
C ALA A 23 6.18 16.25 22.34
N GLY A 24 7.03 15.35 21.83
CA GLY A 24 7.77 14.38 22.65
C GLY A 24 6.89 13.28 23.26
N ASP A 25 5.71 13.01 22.69
CA ASP A 25 4.77 11.99 23.14
C ASP A 25 4.79 10.75 22.23
N PRO A 26 5.66 9.77 22.51
CA PRO A 26 5.76 8.54 21.71
C PRO A 26 4.51 7.66 21.79
N ALA A 27 3.75 7.74 22.90
CA ALA A 27 2.56 6.93 23.10
C ALA A 27 1.43 7.42 22.18
N ARG A 28 1.25 8.74 22.08
CA ARG A 28 0.31 9.35 21.14
C ARG A 28 0.69 9.09 19.69
N ALA A 29 1.98 9.14 19.35
CA ALA A 29 2.45 8.80 18.00
C ALA A 29 2.10 7.36 17.61
N ARG A 30 2.32 6.39 18.50
CA ARG A 30 1.93 4.97 18.31
C ARG A 30 0.43 4.82 18.10
N LYS A 31 -0.39 5.49 18.93
CA LYS A 31 -1.85 5.42 18.85
C LYS A 31 -2.37 6.00 17.53
N SER A 32 -1.85 7.15 17.12
CA SER A 32 -2.21 7.79 15.84
C SER A 32 -1.80 6.95 14.64
N ALA A 33 -0.59 6.38 14.65
CA ALA A 33 -0.13 5.48 13.58
C ALA A 33 -0.98 4.21 13.49
N GLY A 34 -1.30 3.59 14.64
CA GLY A 34 -2.16 2.41 14.70
C GLY A 34 -3.58 2.67 14.21
N ALA A 35 -4.16 3.81 14.61
CA ALA A 35 -5.49 4.22 14.15
C ALA A 35 -5.53 4.46 12.63
N GLY A 36 -4.53 5.16 12.08
CA GLY A 36 -4.41 5.39 10.64
C GLY A 36 -4.29 4.10 9.83
N LEU A 37 -3.45 3.18 10.28
CA LEU A 37 -3.29 1.86 9.66
C LEU A 37 -4.58 1.03 9.72
N LEU A 38 -5.30 1.06 10.84
CA LEU A 38 -6.55 0.34 10.98
C LEU A 38 -7.65 0.91 10.07
N ILE A 39 -7.80 2.24 10.03
CA ILE A 39 -8.79 2.90 9.18
C ILE A 39 -8.52 2.60 7.70
N VAL A 40 -7.27 2.73 7.25
CA VAL A 40 -6.95 2.45 5.84
C VAL A 40 -7.14 0.98 5.50
N SER A 41 -6.79 0.06 6.41
CA SER A 41 -6.99 -1.37 6.19
C SER A 41 -8.47 -1.70 6.02
N VAL A 42 -9.35 -1.14 6.86
CA VAL A 42 -10.81 -1.34 6.76
C VAL A 42 -11.34 -0.76 5.46
N LEU A 43 -10.97 0.48 5.12
CA LEU A 43 -11.41 1.13 3.87
C LEU A 43 -10.95 0.38 2.63
N MET A 44 -9.68 -0.03 2.58
CA MET A 44 -9.14 -0.77 1.43
C MET A 44 -9.71 -2.18 1.35
N THR A 45 -9.99 -2.85 2.47
CA THR A 45 -10.63 -4.17 2.47
C THR A 45 -12.07 -4.09 1.99
N LEU A 46 -12.86 -3.10 2.44
CA LEU A 46 -14.23 -2.91 1.99
C LEU A 46 -14.31 -2.59 0.48
N THR A 47 -13.42 -1.71 0.02
CA THR A 47 -13.38 -1.34 -1.39
C THR A 47 -12.83 -2.46 -2.25
N GLY A 48 -11.78 -3.15 -1.82
CA GLY A 48 -11.25 -4.36 -2.47
C GLY A 48 -12.28 -5.48 -2.56
N ALA A 49 -13.05 -5.73 -1.48
CA ALA A 49 -14.17 -6.67 -1.51
C ALA A 49 -15.22 -6.27 -2.54
N THR A 50 -15.51 -4.98 -2.69
CA THR A 50 -16.43 -4.49 -3.74
C THR A 50 -15.91 -4.81 -5.15
N PHE A 51 -14.61 -4.63 -5.39
CA PHE A 51 -13.98 -5.00 -6.66
C PHE A 51 -14.06 -6.51 -6.92
N LEU A 52 -13.89 -7.35 -5.89
CA LEU A 52 -14.01 -8.80 -6.02
C LEU A 52 -15.46 -9.28 -6.24
N SER A 53 -16.45 -8.62 -5.65
CA SER A 53 -17.85 -9.04 -5.70
C SER A 53 -18.54 -8.72 -7.04
N VAL A 54 -18.14 -7.65 -7.73
CA VAL A 54 -18.86 -7.19 -8.94
C VAL A 54 -17.96 -6.84 -10.15
N PRO A 55 -16.96 -7.67 -10.51
CA PRO A 55 -15.99 -7.34 -11.56
C PRO A 55 -16.63 -7.20 -12.95
N SER A 56 -17.60 -8.05 -13.29
CA SER A 56 -18.27 -8.05 -14.60
C SER A 56 -19.20 -6.86 -14.82
N VAL A 57 -19.87 -6.37 -13.78
CA VAL A 57 -20.72 -5.17 -13.86
C VAL A 57 -19.84 -3.92 -13.99
N LEU A 58 -18.76 -3.83 -13.23
CA LEU A 58 -17.78 -2.74 -13.34
C LEU A 58 -17.17 -2.67 -14.75
N ALA A 59 -16.80 -3.83 -15.31
CA ALA A 59 -16.27 -3.89 -16.67
C ALA A 59 -17.30 -3.47 -17.73
N ARG A 60 -18.57 -3.90 -17.59
CA ARG A 60 -19.65 -3.55 -18.53
C ARG A 60 -20.07 -2.08 -18.48
N ILE A 61 -19.81 -1.37 -17.39
CA ILE A 61 -20.02 0.08 -17.30
C ILE A 61 -19.00 0.83 -18.17
N TYR A 62 -17.79 0.30 -18.33
CA TYR A 62 -16.72 0.93 -19.09
C TYR A 62 -16.67 0.51 -20.56
N THR A 63 -17.10 -0.70 -20.90
CA THR A 63 -17.10 -1.18 -22.29
C THR A 63 -18.18 -2.25 -22.53
N THR A 64 -18.76 -2.21 -23.72
CA THR A 64 -19.69 -3.23 -24.22
C THR A 64 -18.98 -4.37 -24.95
N ASP A 65 -17.68 -4.26 -25.20
CA ASP A 65 -16.89 -5.31 -25.86
C ASP A 65 -16.65 -6.50 -24.92
N THR A 66 -17.24 -7.64 -25.29
CA THR A 66 -17.15 -8.90 -24.55
C THR A 66 -15.72 -9.42 -24.34
N ALA A 67 -14.80 -9.17 -25.28
CA ALA A 67 -13.41 -9.61 -25.15
C ALA A 67 -12.67 -8.79 -24.08
N VAL A 68 -12.94 -7.49 -24.01
CA VAL A 68 -12.37 -6.59 -23.00
C VAL A 68 -12.99 -6.84 -21.63
N VAL A 69 -14.30 -7.13 -21.57
CA VAL A 69 -14.98 -7.52 -20.32
C VAL A 69 -14.40 -8.80 -19.73
N ALA A 70 -14.12 -9.81 -20.56
CA ALA A 70 -13.50 -11.06 -20.11
C ALA A 70 -12.10 -10.83 -19.54
N LEU A 71 -11.28 -10.00 -20.20
CA LEU A 71 -9.95 -9.64 -19.70
C LEU A 71 -10.03 -8.83 -18.40
N ALA A 72 -10.90 -7.82 -18.34
CA ALA A 72 -11.12 -7.00 -17.15
C ALA A 72 -11.60 -7.85 -15.95
N ALA A 73 -12.47 -8.83 -16.17
CA ALA A 73 -12.94 -9.72 -15.11
C ALA A 73 -11.80 -10.54 -14.46
N THR A 74 -10.70 -10.79 -15.17
CA THR A 74 -9.51 -11.45 -14.61
C THR A 74 -8.56 -10.49 -13.89
N LEU A 75 -8.52 -9.21 -14.30
CA LEU A 75 -7.62 -8.20 -13.74
C LEU A 75 -8.21 -7.49 -12.52
N ILE A 76 -9.53 -7.31 -12.47
CA ILE A 76 -10.20 -6.61 -11.37
C ILE A 76 -9.96 -7.26 -9.98
N PRO A 77 -9.99 -8.60 -9.83
CA PRO A 77 -9.64 -9.24 -8.57
C PRO A 77 -8.19 -8.95 -8.14
N VAL A 78 -7.26 -8.94 -9.09
CA VAL A 78 -5.85 -8.60 -8.84
C VAL A 78 -5.73 -7.14 -8.39
N ALA A 79 -6.46 -6.23 -9.02
CA ALA A 79 -6.52 -4.83 -8.62
C ALA A 79 -7.12 -4.65 -7.21
N GLY A 80 -8.11 -5.45 -6.82
CA GLY A 80 -8.68 -5.44 -5.47
C GLY A 80 -7.65 -5.80 -4.39
N ILE A 81 -6.84 -6.83 -4.64
CA ILE A 81 -5.74 -7.22 -3.75
C ILE A 81 -4.64 -6.15 -3.74
N PHE A 82 -4.27 -5.67 -4.92
CA PHE A 82 -3.27 -4.62 -5.10
C PHE A 82 -3.60 -3.37 -4.27
N GLN A 83 -4.87 -2.95 -4.30
CA GLN A 83 -5.32 -1.76 -3.59
C GLN A 83 -5.13 -1.86 -2.06
N ILE A 84 -5.24 -3.05 -1.47
CA ILE A 84 -5.02 -3.25 -0.02
C ILE A 84 -3.57 -2.96 0.35
N PHE A 85 -2.62 -3.52 -0.40
CA PHE A 85 -1.20 -3.30 -0.18
C PHE A 85 -0.80 -1.85 -0.45
N ASP A 86 -1.40 -1.23 -1.46
CA ASP A 86 -1.15 0.17 -1.82
C ASP A 86 -1.54 1.13 -0.69
N GLY A 87 -2.74 0.97 -0.12
CA GLY A 87 -3.18 1.81 1.00
C GLY A 87 -2.34 1.61 2.27
N LEU A 88 -1.93 0.37 2.56
CA LEU A 88 -1.03 0.06 3.68
C LEU A 88 0.35 0.72 3.48
N GLN A 89 0.92 0.60 2.29
CA GLN A 89 2.20 1.22 1.94
C GLN A 89 2.14 2.75 2.06
N ALA A 90 1.05 3.38 1.57
CA ALA A 90 0.85 4.81 1.62
C ALA A 90 0.81 5.33 3.05
N VAL A 91 0.00 4.72 3.92
CA VAL A 91 -0.09 5.11 5.35
C VAL A 91 1.21 4.81 6.08
N ALA A 92 1.85 3.66 5.86
CA ALA A 92 3.12 3.35 6.50
C ALA A 92 4.22 4.36 6.11
N SER A 93 4.29 4.74 4.84
CA SER A 93 5.16 5.83 4.36
C SER A 93 4.79 7.17 5.00
N GLY A 94 3.50 7.48 5.13
CA GLY A 94 3.01 8.67 5.81
C GLY A 94 3.45 8.74 7.28
N VAL A 95 3.28 7.64 8.02
CA VAL A 95 3.74 7.50 9.42
C VAL A 95 5.25 7.73 9.51
N LEU A 96 6.05 7.08 8.67
CA LEU A 96 7.51 7.23 8.69
C LEU A 96 7.95 8.66 8.38
N ARG A 97 7.31 9.32 7.40
CA ARG A 97 7.51 10.74 7.11
C ARG A 97 7.14 11.64 8.29
N GLY A 98 6.04 11.33 8.99
CA GLY A 98 5.64 12.04 10.21
C GLY A 98 6.65 11.93 11.34
N VAL A 99 7.35 10.80 11.46
CA VAL A 99 8.45 10.60 12.44
C VAL A 99 9.78 11.22 11.96
N GLY A 100 9.86 11.68 10.72
CA GLY A 100 11.09 12.24 10.11
C GLY A 100 12.00 11.21 9.43
N ASP A 101 11.59 9.94 9.33
CA ASP A 101 12.32 8.90 8.57
C ASP A 101 11.82 8.85 7.12
N THR A 102 12.26 9.81 6.28
CA THR A 102 11.87 9.91 4.87
C THR A 102 12.71 9.01 3.95
N LEU A 103 13.94 8.71 4.35
CA LEU A 103 14.88 7.88 3.56
C LEU A 103 14.44 6.42 3.50
N ALA A 104 13.90 5.86 4.59
CA ALA A 104 13.46 4.47 4.58
C ALA A 104 12.33 4.22 3.55
N PRO A 105 11.24 5.01 3.49
CA PRO A 105 10.24 4.90 2.42
C PRO A 105 10.83 4.98 1.02
N MET A 106 11.78 5.88 0.77
CA MET A 106 12.39 6.06 -0.55
C MET A 106 13.18 4.81 -0.98
N VAL A 107 14.07 4.33 -0.11
CA VAL A 107 14.94 3.18 -0.40
C VAL A 107 14.12 1.90 -0.54
N VAL A 108 13.14 1.67 0.34
CA VAL A 108 12.29 0.47 0.27
C VAL A 108 11.44 0.46 -0.99
N ASN A 109 10.87 1.60 -1.41
CA ASN A 109 10.14 1.67 -2.67
C ASN A 109 11.06 1.39 -3.87
N LEU A 110 12.24 1.99 -3.90
CA LEU A 110 13.20 1.79 -4.99
C LEU A 110 13.57 0.31 -5.11
N ILE A 111 14.03 -0.31 -4.02
CA ILE A 111 14.42 -1.73 -3.99
C ILE A 111 13.23 -2.62 -4.31
N GLY A 112 12.07 -2.40 -3.69
CA GLY A 112 10.93 -3.28 -3.86
C GLY A 112 10.33 -3.23 -5.26
N PHE A 113 10.29 -2.07 -5.92
CA PHE A 113 9.82 -2.01 -7.30
C PHE A 113 10.88 -2.47 -8.31
N TRP A 114 12.15 -2.11 -8.12
CA TRP A 114 13.21 -2.44 -9.08
C TRP A 114 13.80 -3.84 -8.94
N LEU A 115 14.03 -4.32 -7.71
CA LEU A 115 14.69 -5.61 -7.47
C LEU A 115 13.69 -6.75 -7.24
N ILE A 116 12.44 -6.44 -6.89
CA ILE A 116 11.40 -7.45 -6.67
C ILE A 116 10.31 -7.33 -7.73
N GLY A 117 9.65 -6.18 -7.82
CA GLY A 117 8.53 -5.96 -8.73
C GLY A 117 8.90 -6.24 -10.19
N LEU A 118 9.93 -5.59 -10.73
CA LEU A 118 10.35 -5.77 -12.12
C LEU A 118 10.79 -7.20 -12.45
N PRO A 119 11.71 -7.84 -11.70
CA PRO A 119 12.17 -9.19 -12.02
C PRO A 119 11.05 -10.23 -11.91
N VAL A 120 10.19 -10.13 -10.90
CA VAL A 120 9.06 -11.05 -10.71
C VAL A 120 8.02 -10.84 -11.81
N SER A 121 7.75 -9.60 -12.22
CA SER A 121 6.82 -9.29 -13.32
C SER A 121 7.33 -9.81 -14.66
N LEU A 122 8.62 -9.63 -14.96
CA LEU A 122 9.24 -10.15 -16.17
C LEU A 122 9.28 -11.69 -16.15
N TYR A 123 9.59 -12.30 -15.00
CA TYR A 123 9.62 -13.75 -14.87
C TYR A 123 8.23 -14.38 -15.04
N LEU A 124 7.20 -13.86 -14.36
CA LEU A 124 5.83 -14.37 -14.53
C LEU A 124 5.27 -14.06 -15.92
N GLY A 125 5.61 -12.92 -16.50
CA GLY A 125 5.10 -12.49 -17.81
C GLY A 125 5.66 -13.26 -18.99
N PHE A 126 6.98 -13.54 -19.00
CA PHE A 126 7.66 -14.19 -20.11
C PHE A 126 7.84 -15.71 -19.90
N PRO A 127 8.81 -16.19 -19.08
CA PRO A 127 9.00 -17.63 -18.89
C PRO A 127 7.85 -18.31 -18.12
N GLY A 128 7.11 -17.56 -17.29
CA GLY A 128 5.94 -18.06 -16.56
C GLY A 128 4.69 -18.26 -17.43
N GLY A 129 4.69 -17.81 -18.69
CA GLY A 129 3.59 -18.04 -19.64
C GLY A 129 2.26 -17.36 -19.32
N LEU A 130 2.19 -16.53 -18.27
CA LEU A 130 0.98 -15.85 -17.81
C LEU A 130 0.72 -14.53 -18.57
N GLY A 131 1.65 -14.08 -19.40
CA GLY A 131 1.51 -12.88 -20.24
C GLY A 131 1.16 -11.64 -19.42
N PRO A 132 0.12 -10.87 -19.81
CA PRO A 132 -0.31 -9.66 -19.09
C PRO A 132 -0.67 -9.91 -17.61
N LEU A 133 -1.29 -11.04 -17.29
CA LEU A 133 -1.64 -11.38 -15.90
C LEU A 133 -0.39 -11.58 -15.03
N GLY A 134 0.66 -12.14 -15.61
CA GLY A 134 1.94 -12.35 -14.93
C GLY A 134 2.62 -11.05 -14.52
N LEU A 135 2.54 -10.02 -15.38
CA LEU A 135 3.05 -8.68 -15.08
C LEU A 135 2.30 -8.03 -13.91
N TRP A 136 0.96 -8.12 -13.90
CA TRP A 136 0.14 -7.58 -12.81
C TRP A 136 0.37 -8.29 -11.47
N TRP A 137 0.50 -9.62 -11.48
CA TRP A 137 0.83 -10.38 -10.29
C TRP A 137 2.24 -10.07 -9.78
N GLY A 138 3.22 -9.89 -10.67
CA GLY A 138 4.57 -9.50 -10.26
C GLY A 138 4.61 -8.11 -9.62
N MET A 139 3.85 -7.15 -10.14
CA MET A 139 3.69 -5.84 -9.52
C MET A 139 3.01 -5.94 -8.14
N ALA A 140 1.97 -6.77 -8.01
CA ALA A 140 1.31 -7.00 -6.73
C ALA A 140 2.26 -7.60 -5.68
N VAL A 141 3.13 -8.54 -6.07
CA VAL A 141 4.17 -9.11 -5.19
C VAL A 141 5.18 -8.04 -4.77
N GLY A 142 5.66 -7.23 -5.72
CA GLY A 142 6.55 -6.11 -5.41
C GLY A 142 5.93 -5.14 -4.41
N LEU A 143 4.66 -4.78 -4.61
CA LEU A 143 3.93 -3.89 -3.71
C LEU A 143 3.72 -4.49 -2.32
N ALA A 144 3.37 -5.78 -2.25
CA ALA A 144 3.23 -6.50 -0.99
C ALA A 144 4.55 -6.54 -0.21
N ALA A 145 5.68 -6.77 -0.90
CA ALA A 145 7.00 -6.73 -0.30
C ALA A 145 7.34 -5.35 0.27
N VAL A 146 7.11 -4.27 -0.49
CA VAL A 146 7.31 -2.88 -0.01
C VAL A 146 6.40 -2.59 1.18
N ALA A 147 5.11 -2.89 1.09
CA ALA A 147 4.15 -2.65 2.16
C ALA A 147 4.58 -3.35 3.46
N THR A 148 5.00 -4.61 3.35
CA THR A 148 5.48 -5.41 4.49
C THR A 148 6.75 -4.81 5.10
N ALA A 149 7.73 -4.45 4.27
CA ALA A 149 8.97 -3.85 4.73
C ALA A 149 8.75 -2.50 5.44
N LEU A 150 7.84 -1.66 4.94
CA LEU A 150 7.49 -0.39 5.59
C LEU A 150 6.74 -0.60 6.89
N LEU A 151 5.80 -1.55 6.95
CA LEU A 151 5.08 -1.88 8.18
C LEU A 151 6.03 -2.39 9.26
N LEU A 152 6.98 -3.26 8.89
CA LEU A 152 8.05 -3.71 9.80
C LEU A 152 8.89 -2.53 10.28
N ARG A 153 9.27 -1.62 9.38
CA ARG A 153 10.03 -0.42 9.73
C ARG A 153 9.26 0.49 10.69
N VAL A 154 7.97 0.71 10.44
CA VAL A 154 7.07 1.45 11.33
C VAL A 154 7.03 0.79 12.70
N ARG A 155 6.85 -0.54 12.77
CA ARG A 155 6.85 -1.27 14.05
C ARG A 155 8.16 -1.14 14.79
N VAL A 156 9.31 -1.30 14.12
CA VAL A 156 10.63 -1.16 14.74
C VAL A 156 10.84 0.27 15.24
N ARG A 157 10.55 1.28 14.42
CA ARG A 157 10.70 2.70 14.78
C ARG A 157 9.80 3.11 15.93
N LEU A 158 8.55 2.66 15.92
CA LEU A 158 7.61 2.92 16.99
C LEU A 158 7.97 2.12 18.25
N SER A 159 8.53 0.91 18.16
CA SER A 159 8.88 0.08 19.33
C SER A 159 10.12 0.58 20.08
N ARG A 160 11.11 1.15 19.38
CA ARG A 160 12.26 1.77 20.03
C ARG A 160 11.80 2.99 20.82
N ASN A 161 12.30 3.14 22.04
CA ASN A 161 12.11 4.38 22.79
C ASN A 161 12.59 5.52 21.89
N LEU A 162 11.69 6.48 21.64
CA LEU A 162 12.03 7.77 21.02
C LEU A 162 12.83 8.59 22.05
N THR A 163 13.88 8.01 22.62
CA THR A 163 14.88 8.72 23.40
C THR A 163 15.57 9.65 22.44
N ARG A 164 15.32 10.95 22.62
CA ARG A 164 16.07 12.03 21.99
C ARG A 164 17.55 11.65 22.07
N LEU A 165 18.23 11.56 20.93
CA LEU A 165 19.67 11.72 20.91
C LEU A 165 19.92 13.18 21.32
N THR A 166 19.99 13.41 22.63
CA THR A 166 20.66 14.59 23.18
C THR A 166 22.15 14.34 22.95
N LEU A 167 22.65 14.83 21.83
CA LEU A 167 24.06 15.22 21.69
C LEU A 167 24.12 16.73 21.90
#